data_AF-A0A917M0D4-F1
#
_entry.id   AF-A0A917M0D4-F1
#
_cell.length_a   1.000
_cell.length_b   1.000
_cell.length_c   1.000
_cell.angle_alpha   90.00
_cell.angle_beta   90.00
_cell.angle_gamma   90.00
#
_symmetry.space_group_name_H-M   'P 1'
#
loop_
_entity.id
_entity.type
_entity.pdbx_description
1 polymer ?
#
loop_
_entity_poly.entity_id
_entity_poly.type
_entity_poly.pdbx_seq_one_letter_code
_entity_poly.pdbx_strand_id
1 'polypeptide(L)'
;MENKYGKKVTPVHKFMRYFIDHNKNIPLQKLIDKKYDHSLFRPLLAETEDYVLQHISYIHAGSFVTYLIDTYGLDKFEQLYNKSEPENRLTEIYGMTTVELENEWIQYIKKNITFTSDDRLELDSFYIINSEIDSIDPEIFEKE
;
A
#
# COMPACT_ATOMS: atom_id res chain seq x y z
N MET A 1 30.64 -0.79 -11.02
CA MET A 1 29.62 -1.51 -11.82
C MET A 1 28.32 -0.75 -11.64
N GLU A 2 28.11 0.24 -12.50
CA GLU A 2 27.01 1.19 -12.43
C GLU A 2 25.81 0.67 -13.23
N ASN A 3 24.60 0.83 -12.67
CA ASN A 3 23.31 0.87 -13.36
C ASN A 3 22.95 -0.26 -14.36
N LYS A 4 22.94 -1.53 -13.92
CA LYS A 4 22.23 -2.60 -14.67
C LYS A 4 20.72 -2.66 -14.38
N TYR A 5 20.27 -1.99 -13.33
CA TYR A 5 18.86 -1.89 -12.94
C TYR A 5 18.59 -0.43 -12.63
N GLY A 6 18.34 0.38 -13.67
CA GLY A 6 17.78 1.72 -13.43
C GLY A 6 16.58 1.55 -12.49
N LYS A 7 16.51 2.34 -11.41
CA LYS A 7 15.40 2.30 -10.44
C LYS A 7 14.09 2.44 -11.21
N LYS A 8 13.50 1.30 -11.60
CA LYS A 8 12.22 1.25 -12.29
C LYS A 8 11.24 1.68 -11.21
N VAL A 9 10.54 2.79 -11.44
CA VAL A 9 9.50 3.24 -10.52
C VAL A 9 8.58 2.06 -10.26
N THR A 10 8.48 1.64 -9.00
CA THR A 10 7.71 0.45 -8.63
C THR A 10 6.24 0.71 -9.01
N PRO A 11 5.61 -0.11 -9.87
CA PRO A 11 4.24 0.13 -10.34
C PRO A 11 3.23 0.37 -9.20
N VAL A 12 3.43 -0.29 -8.07
CA VAL A 12 2.61 -0.12 -6.85
C VAL A 12 2.65 1.31 -6.29
N HIS A 13 3.78 2.04 -6.41
CA HIS A 13 3.86 3.43 -5.97
C HIS A 13 3.09 4.38 -6.89
N LYS A 14 3.05 4.10 -8.21
CA LYS A 14 2.23 4.87 -9.16
C LYS A 14 0.74 4.69 -8.86
N PHE A 15 0.30 3.44 -8.65
CA PHE A 15 -1.06 3.19 -8.18
C PHE A 15 -1.35 3.85 -6.84
N MET A 16 -0.42 3.76 -5.89
CA MET A 16 -0.57 4.40 -4.59
C MET A 16 -0.75 5.92 -4.71
N ARG A 17 0.00 6.55 -5.62
CA ARG A 17 -0.15 7.97 -5.92
C ARG A 17 -1.58 8.27 -6.41
N TYR A 18 -2.08 7.49 -7.34
CA TYR A 18 -3.45 7.61 -7.84
C TYR A 18 -4.47 7.45 -6.71
N PHE A 19 -4.36 6.43 -5.84
CA PHE A 19 -5.29 6.23 -4.72
C PHE A 19 -5.30 7.39 -3.74
N ILE A 20 -4.13 7.92 -3.37
CA ILE A 20 -4.00 9.09 -2.50
C ILE A 20 -4.71 10.31 -3.10
N ASP A 21 -4.52 10.57 -4.40
CA ASP A 21 -5.12 11.73 -5.07
C ASP A 21 -6.66 11.63 -5.16
N HIS A 22 -7.23 10.43 -5.04
CA HIS A 22 -8.68 10.17 -5.09
C HIS A 22 -9.30 9.82 -3.73
N ASN A 23 -8.56 9.99 -2.62
CA ASN A 23 -8.99 9.65 -1.26
C ASN A 23 -9.36 8.15 -1.08
N LYS A 24 -8.68 7.26 -1.80
CA LYS A 24 -8.86 5.80 -1.75
C LYS A 24 -7.70 5.11 -1.01
N ASN A 25 -7.15 5.78 0.00
CA ASN A 25 -6.06 5.26 0.81
C ASN A 25 -6.62 4.39 1.95
N ILE A 26 -6.34 3.09 1.93
CA ILE A 26 -6.66 2.21 3.06
C ILE A 26 -5.71 2.56 4.23
N PRO A 27 -6.23 2.92 5.42
CA PRO A 27 -5.39 3.22 6.58
C PRO A 27 -4.47 2.06 6.94
N LEU A 28 -3.24 2.37 7.36
CA LEU A 28 -2.24 1.35 7.65
C LEU A 28 -2.68 0.45 8.80
N GLN A 29 -3.41 1.01 9.77
CA GLN A 29 -3.97 0.25 10.89
C GLN A 29 -4.90 -0.89 10.42
N LYS A 30 -5.69 -0.66 9.36
CA LYS A 30 -6.56 -1.70 8.78
C LYS A 30 -5.76 -2.76 8.02
N LEU A 31 -4.68 -2.35 7.34
CA LEU A 31 -3.83 -3.29 6.59
C LEU A 31 -3.05 -4.26 7.49
N ILE A 32 -2.76 -3.88 8.74
CA ILE A 32 -1.94 -4.69 9.67
C ILE A 32 -2.78 -5.41 10.75
N ASP A 33 -4.04 -5.05 10.91
CA ASP A 33 -4.92 -5.64 11.91
C ASP A 33 -5.55 -6.95 11.39
N LYS A 34 -5.42 -8.01 12.19
CA LYS A 34 -5.98 -9.34 11.90
C LYS A 34 -7.50 -9.32 11.74
N LYS A 35 -8.20 -8.35 12.33
CA LYS A 35 -9.64 -8.15 12.15
C LYS A 35 -10.01 -7.99 10.67
N TYR A 36 -9.17 -7.31 9.89
CA TYR A 36 -9.43 -7.00 8.49
C TYR A 36 -8.67 -7.91 7.50
N ASP A 37 -7.78 -8.79 7.98
CA ASP A 37 -6.95 -9.66 7.13
C ASP A 37 -7.79 -10.46 6.12
N HIS A 38 -8.88 -11.07 6.60
CA HIS A 38 -9.77 -11.85 5.74
C HIS A 38 -10.52 -10.99 4.72
N SER A 39 -11.10 -9.86 5.12
CA SER A 39 -11.88 -9.03 4.18
C SER A 39 -11.00 -8.34 3.14
N LEU A 40 -9.80 -7.89 3.53
CA LEU A 40 -8.90 -7.14 2.64
C LEU A 40 -8.08 -8.06 1.74
N PHE A 41 -7.56 -9.18 2.25
CA PHE A 41 -6.60 -9.99 1.48
C PHE A 41 -7.19 -11.32 0.99
N ARG A 42 -8.33 -11.76 1.54
CA ARG A 42 -8.96 -13.04 1.20
C ARG A 42 -10.49 -12.93 1.11
N PRO A 43 -11.04 -11.96 0.35
CA PRO A 43 -12.49 -11.88 0.16
C PRO A 43 -13.02 -13.11 -0.58
N LEU A 44 -14.35 -13.25 -0.65
CA LEU A 44 -14.99 -14.41 -1.27
C LEU A 44 -14.76 -14.51 -2.78
N LEU A 45 -14.34 -13.40 -3.42
CA LEU A 45 -14.13 -13.27 -4.86
C LEU A 45 -15.40 -13.65 -5.65
N ALA A 46 -16.57 -13.32 -5.09
CA ALA A 46 -17.86 -13.57 -5.73
C ALA A 46 -18.16 -12.49 -6.78
N GLU A 47 -17.76 -11.25 -6.49
CA GLU A 47 -18.03 -10.08 -7.32
C GLU A 47 -16.73 -9.39 -7.77
N THR A 48 -16.80 -8.57 -8.82
CA THR A 48 -15.63 -7.80 -9.30
C THR A 48 -15.08 -6.86 -8.24
N GLU A 49 -15.94 -6.30 -7.39
CA GLU A 49 -15.54 -5.45 -6.27
C GLU A 49 -14.65 -6.20 -5.27
N ASP A 50 -14.90 -7.48 -4.99
CA ASP A 50 -14.07 -8.30 -4.12
C ASP A 50 -12.66 -8.45 -4.68
N TYR A 51 -12.57 -8.71 -5.99
CA TYR A 51 -11.29 -8.81 -6.70
C TYR A 51 -10.53 -7.48 -6.64
N VAL A 52 -11.23 -6.36 -6.90
CA VAL A 52 -10.61 -5.04 -6.86
C VAL A 52 -10.18 -4.67 -5.46
N LEU A 53 -10.99 -4.95 -4.43
CA LEU A 53 -10.63 -4.75 -3.02
C LEU A 53 -9.35 -5.50 -2.68
N GLN A 54 -9.28 -6.79 -3.01
CA GLN A 54 -8.08 -7.59 -2.80
C GLN A 54 -6.86 -6.98 -3.52
N HIS A 55 -7.03 -6.58 -4.77
CA HIS A 55 -5.96 -6.01 -5.58
C HIS A 55 -5.45 -4.69 -4.97
N ILE A 56 -6.34 -3.77 -4.61
CA ILE A 56 -5.92 -2.49 -3.99
C ILE A 56 -5.26 -2.73 -2.64
N SER A 57 -5.71 -3.70 -1.83
CA SER A 57 -5.09 -4.06 -0.55
C SER A 57 -3.66 -4.55 -0.74
N TYR A 58 -3.41 -5.40 -1.74
CA TYR A 58 -2.04 -5.81 -2.08
C TYR A 58 -1.18 -4.66 -2.61
N ILE A 59 -1.72 -3.74 -3.40
CA ILE A 59 -0.99 -2.56 -3.85
C ILE A 59 -0.59 -1.68 -2.67
N HIS A 60 -1.51 -1.38 -1.75
CA HIS A 60 -1.23 -0.58 -0.56
C HIS A 60 -0.15 -1.22 0.30
N ALA A 61 -0.31 -2.50 0.63
CA ALA A 61 0.66 -3.26 1.42
C ALA A 61 2.03 -3.32 0.72
N GLY A 62 2.05 -3.63 -0.58
CA GLY A 62 3.28 -3.70 -1.37
C GLY A 62 3.99 -2.35 -1.49
N SER A 63 3.24 -1.26 -1.66
CA SER A 63 3.78 0.09 -1.67
C SER A 63 4.35 0.48 -0.30
N PHE A 64 3.68 0.17 0.80
CA PHE A 64 4.20 0.44 2.14
C PHE A 64 5.47 -0.36 2.45
N VAL A 65 5.49 -1.66 2.14
CA VAL A 65 6.68 -2.52 2.30
C VAL A 65 7.85 -2.01 1.45
N THR A 66 7.59 -1.65 0.18
CA THR A 66 8.61 -1.07 -0.70
C THR A 66 9.18 0.22 -0.11
N TYR A 67 8.33 1.09 0.43
CA TYR A 67 8.76 2.30 1.13
C TYR A 67 9.66 2.01 2.33
N LEU A 68 9.29 1.04 3.19
CA LEU A 68 10.11 0.66 4.33
C LEU A 68 11.50 0.20 3.92
N ILE A 69 11.57 -0.65 2.89
CA ILE A 69 12.84 -1.19 2.38
C ILE A 69 13.67 -0.08 1.73
N ASP A 70 13.07 0.75 0.88
CA ASP A 70 13.77 1.82 0.17
C ASP A 70 14.27 2.93 1.11
N THR A 71 13.57 3.16 2.23
CA THR A 71 13.86 4.26 3.16
C THR A 71 14.76 3.82 4.32
N TYR A 72 14.51 2.64 4.89
CA TYR A 72 15.22 2.18 6.09
C TYR A 72 16.08 0.93 5.87
N GLY A 73 16.06 0.36 4.68
CA GLY A 73 16.85 -0.80 4.31
C GLY A 73 16.19 -2.14 4.66
N LEU A 74 16.59 -3.16 3.90
CA LEU A 74 16.10 -4.54 4.05
C LEU A 74 16.38 -5.10 5.45
N ASP A 75 17.57 -4.87 6.01
CA ASP A 75 17.98 -5.36 7.33
C ASP A 75 17.02 -4.92 8.44
N LYS A 76 16.45 -3.72 8.32
CA LYS A 76 15.49 -3.20 9.29
C LYS A 76 14.10 -3.81 9.08
N PHE A 77 13.70 -3.97 7.83
CA PHE A 77 12.46 -4.64 7.46
C PHE A 77 12.43 -6.11 7.91
N GLU A 78 13.52 -6.86 7.76
CA GLU A 78 13.59 -8.27 8.14
C GLU A 78 13.34 -8.54 9.63
N GLN A 79 13.62 -7.55 10.50
CA GLN A 79 13.30 -7.64 11.93
C GLN A 79 11.80 -7.81 12.20
N LEU A 80 10.95 -7.46 11.23
CA LEU A 80 9.52 -7.71 11.32
C LEU A 80 9.20 -9.21 11.42
N TYR A 81 10.02 -10.12 10.90
CA TYR A 81 9.73 -11.56 10.92
C TYR A 81 10.19 -12.27 12.21
N ASN A 82 10.99 -11.60 13.05
CA ASN A 82 11.69 -12.23 14.18
C ASN A 82 11.03 -12.02 15.56
N LYS A 83 9.86 -11.37 15.64
CA LYS A 83 9.16 -11.09 16.91
C LYS A 83 7.72 -11.60 16.92
N SER A 84 7.21 -12.01 18.08
CA SER A 84 5.95 -12.76 18.22
C SER A 84 4.67 -11.94 18.45
N GLU A 85 4.69 -10.60 18.49
CA GLU A 85 3.48 -9.79 18.73
C GLU A 85 3.37 -8.63 17.71
N PRO A 86 2.17 -8.30 17.18
CA PRO A 86 2.01 -7.34 16.07
C PRO A 86 1.82 -5.87 16.50
N GLU A 87 1.15 -5.56 17.61
CA GLU A 87 0.63 -4.20 17.86
C GLU A 87 1.70 -3.11 18.06
N ASN A 88 2.88 -3.45 18.58
CA ASN A 88 3.95 -2.47 18.84
C ASN A 88 5.21 -2.66 17.97
N ARG A 89 5.17 -3.59 17.01
CA ARG A 89 6.36 -4.02 16.27
C ARG A 89 6.96 -2.91 15.42
N LEU A 90 6.11 -2.13 14.76
CA LEU A 90 6.53 -1.01 13.93
C LEU A 90 7.20 0.08 14.79
N THR A 91 6.62 0.41 15.94
CA THR A 91 7.19 1.38 16.89
C THR A 91 8.54 0.92 17.42
N GLU A 92 8.69 -0.35 17.80
CA GLU A 92 9.96 -0.87 18.32
C GLU A 92 11.09 -0.85 17.28
N ILE A 93 10.78 -1.17 16.02
CA ILE A 93 11.77 -1.25 14.96
C ILE A 93 12.10 0.14 14.42
N TYR A 94 11.07 0.92 14.09
CA TYR A 94 11.22 2.20 13.38
C TYR A 94 11.25 3.42 14.30
N GLY A 95 10.89 3.29 15.57
CA GLY A 95 10.80 4.39 16.53
C GLY A 95 9.60 5.31 16.30
N MET A 96 8.61 4.86 15.53
CA MET A 96 7.45 5.63 15.11
C MET A 96 6.18 4.81 15.20
N THR A 97 5.10 5.45 15.62
CA THR A 97 3.77 4.85 15.62
C THR A 97 3.30 4.51 14.21
N THR A 98 2.31 3.62 14.09
CA THR A 98 1.67 3.28 12.81
C THR A 98 1.18 4.52 12.07
N VAL A 99 0.61 5.49 12.79
CA VAL A 99 0.09 6.74 12.21
C VAL A 99 1.21 7.63 11.67
N GLU A 100 2.33 7.73 12.39
CA GLU A 100 3.51 8.49 11.93
C GLU A 100 4.12 7.86 10.69
N LEU A 101 4.28 6.53 10.67
CA LEU A 101 4.78 5.80 9.50
C LEU A 101 3.86 5.94 8.29
N GLU A 102 2.54 5.86 8.49
CA GLU A 102 1.57 6.07 7.42
C GLU A 102 1.70 7.48 6.84
N ASN A 103 1.77 8.50 7.70
CA ASN A 103 1.93 9.88 7.26
C ASN A 103 3.24 10.08 6.49
N GLU A 104 4.36 9.55 6.97
CA GLU A 104 5.66 9.66 6.28
C GLU A 104 5.65 8.95 4.93
N TRP A 105 5.08 7.74 4.86
CA TRP A 105 4.89 7.00 3.61
C TRP A 105 4.03 7.78 2.60
N ILE A 106 2.89 8.33 3.03
CA ILE A 106 2.03 9.15 2.15
C ILE A 106 2.80 10.37 1.64
N GLN A 107 3.58 11.04 2.49
CA GLN A 107 4.42 12.18 2.06
C GLN A 107 5.52 11.74 1.08
N TYR A 108 6.13 10.59 1.31
CA TYR A 108 7.09 10.00 0.39
C TYR A 108 6.48 9.79 -1.00
N ILE A 109 5.27 9.21 -1.09
CA ILE A 109 4.58 9.01 -2.36
C ILE A 109 4.24 10.36 -3.01
N LYS A 110 3.65 11.30 -2.26
CA LYS A 110 3.28 12.63 -2.78
C LYS A 110 4.47 13.43 -3.30
N LYS A 111 5.63 13.29 -2.69
CA LYS A 111 6.85 14.04 -3.05
C LYS A 111 7.62 13.41 -4.21
N ASN A 112 7.70 12.09 -4.24
CA ASN A 112 8.63 11.39 -5.15
C ASN A 112 7.96 10.76 -6.35
N ILE A 113 6.62 10.61 -6.34
CA ILE A 113 5.88 9.89 -7.36
C ILE A 113 4.88 10.84 -8.04
N THR A 114 4.92 10.84 -9.36
CA THR A 114 3.95 11.49 -10.23
C THR A 114 3.11 10.42 -10.92
N PHE A 115 1.82 10.68 -11.06
CA PHE A 115 0.90 9.87 -11.83
C PHE A 115 0.45 10.67 -13.06
N THR A 116 0.60 10.08 -14.24
CA THR A 116 0.37 10.70 -15.55
C THR A 116 -0.68 9.91 -16.33
N SER A 117 -1.10 10.44 -17.48
CA SER A 117 -2.03 9.72 -18.36
C SER A 117 -1.42 8.46 -18.95
N ASP A 118 -0.12 8.45 -19.24
CA ASP A 118 0.58 7.28 -19.81
C ASP A 118 0.58 6.11 -18.82
N ASP A 119 0.69 6.41 -17.52
CA ASP A 119 0.63 5.39 -16.46
C ASP A 119 -0.68 4.61 -16.48
N ARG A 120 -1.79 5.22 -16.93
CA ARG A 120 -3.09 4.54 -17.06
C ARG A 120 -3.08 3.43 -18.11
N LEU A 121 -2.21 3.58 -19.12
CA LEU A 121 -2.05 2.61 -20.19
C LEU A 121 -1.04 1.51 -19.82
N GLU A 122 -0.02 1.86 -19.02
CA GLU A 122 1.07 0.95 -18.65
C GLU A 122 0.76 0.06 -17.44
N LEU A 123 -0.16 0.50 -16.57
CA LEU A 123 -0.50 -0.23 -15.35
C LEU A 123 -1.57 -1.28 -15.65
N ASP A 124 -1.13 -2.53 -15.83
CA ASP A 124 -1.99 -3.70 -15.90
C ASP A 124 -2.97 -3.68 -14.70
N SER A 125 -4.27 -3.79 -14.99
CA SER A 125 -5.40 -3.65 -14.04
C SER A 125 -5.89 -2.23 -13.72
N PHE A 126 -5.28 -1.15 -14.22
CA PHE A 126 -5.76 0.22 -13.93
C PHE A 126 -7.23 0.42 -14.25
N TYR A 127 -7.68 0.03 -15.45
CA TYR A 127 -9.06 0.27 -15.88
C TYR A 127 -10.09 -0.51 -15.07
N ILE A 128 -9.78 -1.75 -14.66
CA ILE A 128 -10.66 -2.57 -13.82
C ILE A 128 -10.74 -1.97 -12.41
N ILE A 129 -9.60 -1.54 -11.86
CA ILE A 129 -9.59 -0.88 -10.54
C ILE A 129 -10.38 0.43 -10.61
N ASN A 130 -10.10 1.28 -11.59
CA ASN A 130 -10.77 2.57 -11.76
C ASN A 130 -12.29 2.42 -12.00
N SER A 131 -12.78 1.31 -12.57
CA SER A 131 -14.22 1.13 -12.77
C SER A 131 -14.96 0.73 -11.50
N GLU A 132 -14.31 0.03 -10.56
CA GLU A 132 -14.96 -0.50 -9.36
C GLU A 132 -14.55 0.16 -8.04
N ILE A 133 -13.51 1.00 -8.02
CA ILE A 133 -12.99 1.58 -6.76
C ILE A 133 -14.01 2.48 -6.02
N ASP A 134 -15.03 2.96 -6.72
CA ASP A 134 -16.14 3.72 -6.13
C ASP A 134 -17.31 2.83 -5.66
N SER A 135 -17.32 1.55 -6.05
CA SER A 135 -18.26 0.54 -5.57
C SER A 135 -17.83 -0.04 -4.21
N ILE A 136 -16.53 0.02 -3.88
CA ILE A 136 -16.00 -0.46 -2.61
C ILE A 136 -16.59 0.34 -1.44
N ASP A 137 -16.98 -0.38 -0.38
CA ASP A 137 -17.48 0.20 0.87
C ASP A 137 -16.57 1.36 1.35
N PRO A 138 -17.10 2.60 1.44
CA PRO A 138 -16.31 3.75 1.83
C PRO A 138 -15.70 3.61 3.23
N GLU A 139 -16.31 2.83 4.13
CA GLU A 139 -15.77 2.58 5.47
C GLU A 139 -14.37 1.97 5.41
N ILE A 140 -14.00 1.26 4.34
CA ILE A 140 -12.65 0.71 4.16
C ILE A 140 -11.57 1.80 4.15
N PHE A 141 -11.89 3.00 3.63
CA PHE A 141 -10.94 4.10 3.49
C PHE A 141 -10.96 5.07 4.68
N GLU A 142 -11.93 4.97 5.58
CA GLU A 142 -12.05 5.83 6.75
C GLU A 142 -11.05 5.44 7.85
N LYS A 143 -10.47 6.44 8.53
CA LYS A 143 -9.67 6.21 9.73
C LYS A 143 -10.60 5.89 10.90
N GLU A 144 -10.18 4.93 11.74
CA GLU A 144 -10.88 4.63 13.01
C GLU A 144 -10.72 5.75 14.04
#